data_AF-A0A7V5CJ84-F1
#
_entry.id   AF-A0A7V5CJ84-F1
#
_cell.length_a   1.000
_cell.length_b   1.000
_cell.length_c   1.000
_cell.angle_alpha   90.00
_cell.angle_beta   90.00
_cell.angle_gamma   90.00
#
_symmetry.space_group_name_H-M   'P 1'
#
loop_
_entity.id
_entity.type
_entity.pdbx_description
1 polymer ?
#
loop_
_entity_poly.entity_id
_entity_poly.type
_entity_poly.pdbx_seq_one_letter_code
_entity_poly.pdbx_strand_id
1 'polypeptide(L)'
;MSNLFSLIKSIKVSQLWDWQYLIRTDVTPIKYSLVIVIILFSLIVVGFISQFFVEKKSAPRFYKDFLKRIGDVLIYIPLLLIFLVGGRYLGIEGLSRPIYLEICIAVWLIWILFLLYCQIAILPKYWRKYNKVKQEEKYLKYAKNKGQRKN
;
A
#
# COMPACT_ATOMS: atom_id res chain seq x y z
N MET A 1 13.60 -6.33 -30.39
CA MET A 1 12.81 -5.34 -29.61
C MET A 1 11.44 -5.00 -30.23
N SER A 2 11.11 -5.40 -31.46
CA SER A 2 9.84 -5.09 -32.14
C SER A 2 8.62 -5.86 -31.63
N ASN A 3 8.79 -7.05 -31.04
CA ASN A 3 7.68 -7.88 -30.56
C ASN A 3 7.01 -7.36 -29.28
N LEU A 4 7.72 -6.55 -28.48
CA LEU A 4 7.18 -6.07 -27.20
C LEU A 4 6.21 -4.91 -27.40
N PHE A 5 6.51 -4.04 -28.37
CA PHE A 5 5.64 -2.93 -28.76
C PHE A 5 4.36 -3.38 -29.48
N SER A 6 4.43 -4.44 -30.30
CA SER A 6 3.22 -5.00 -30.94
C SER A 6 2.31 -5.70 -29.92
N LEU A 7 2.90 -6.36 -28.91
CA LEU A 7 2.17 -6.95 -27.79
C LEU A 7 1.41 -5.88 -27.00
N ILE A 8 2.07 -4.76 -26.67
CA ILE A 8 1.46 -3.63 -25.96
C ILE A 8 0.33 -2.99 -26.79
N LYS A 9 0.52 -2.82 -28.10
CA LYS A 9 -0.50 -2.24 -29.00
C LYS A 9 -1.75 -3.13 -29.18
N SER A 10 -1.61 -4.45 -28.97
CA SER A 10 -2.71 -5.42 -29.01
C SER A 10 -3.59 -5.39 -27.76
N ILE A 11 -3.16 -4.71 -26.69
CA ILE A 11 -3.92 -4.57 -25.45
C ILE A 11 -4.99 -3.51 -25.68
N LYS A 12 -6.23 -3.94 -25.93
CA LYS A 12 -7.38 -3.04 -25.93
C LYS A 12 -7.56 -2.52 -24.50
N VAL A 13 -7.44 -1.20 -24.29
CA VAL A 13 -7.63 -0.59 -22.97
C VAL A 13 -9.02 -0.92 -22.40
N SER A 14 -10.04 -1.09 -23.24
CA SER A 14 -11.37 -1.53 -22.82
C SER A 14 -11.41 -2.94 -22.20
N GLN A 15 -10.45 -3.80 -22.55
CA GLN A 15 -10.30 -5.14 -21.99
C GLN A 15 -9.61 -5.11 -20.62
N LEU A 16 -8.86 -4.05 -20.28
CA LEU A 16 -8.25 -3.89 -18.95
C LEU A 16 -9.27 -3.68 -17.83
N TRP A 17 -10.49 -3.27 -18.18
CA TRP A 17 -11.59 -2.99 -17.27
C TRP A 17 -12.69 -4.06 -17.32
N ASP A 18 -12.44 -5.20 -17.97
CA ASP A 18 -13.44 -6.27 -18.07
C ASP A 18 -13.51 -7.06 -16.75
N TRP A 19 -14.27 -6.54 -15.80
CA TRP A 19 -14.51 -7.13 -14.48
C TRP A 19 -15.11 -8.54 -14.56
N GLN A 20 -15.67 -8.94 -15.72
CA GLN A 20 -16.18 -10.29 -15.93
C GLN A 20 -15.09 -11.37 -15.84
N TYR A 21 -13.81 -11.01 -15.99
CA TYR A 21 -12.67 -11.92 -15.77
C TYR A 21 -12.64 -12.50 -14.34
N LEU A 22 -13.01 -11.69 -13.33
CA LEU A 22 -13.01 -12.13 -11.93
C LEU A 22 -14.15 -13.11 -11.64
N ILE A 23 -15.25 -12.99 -12.37
CA ILE A 23 -16.52 -13.68 -12.14
C ILE A 23 -16.61 -14.98 -12.97
N ARG A 24 -15.98 -15.05 -14.16
CA ARG A 24 -16.03 -16.23 -15.04
C ARG A 24 -15.25 -17.40 -14.43
N THR A 25 -15.86 -18.58 -14.45
CA THR A 25 -15.27 -19.85 -13.99
C THR A 25 -14.28 -20.47 -14.98
N ASP A 26 -14.26 -19.99 -16.22
CA ASP A 26 -13.45 -20.56 -17.30
C ASP A 26 -11.97 -20.15 -17.18
N VAL A 27 -11.08 -20.96 -17.76
CA VAL A 27 -9.63 -20.70 -17.78
C VAL A 27 -9.38 -19.39 -18.53
N THR A 28 -9.14 -18.33 -17.76
CA THR A 28 -9.07 -16.99 -18.30
C THR A 28 -7.91 -16.80 -19.28
N PRO A 29 -8.02 -15.90 -20.29
CA PRO A 29 -6.94 -15.65 -21.21
C PRO A 29 -5.73 -15.05 -20.48
N ILE A 30 -4.55 -15.65 -20.69
CA ILE A 30 -3.24 -15.29 -20.08
C ILE A 30 -2.99 -13.78 -20.05
N LYS A 31 -3.45 -13.05 -21.07
CA LYS A 31 -3.23 -11.61 -21.25
C LYS A 31 -3.81 -10.75 -20.13
N TYR A 32 -4.97 -11.10 -19.57
CA TYR A 32 -5.65 -10.30 -18.54
C TYR A 32 -5.04 -10.52 -17.16
N SER A 33 -4.67 -11.76 -16.86
CA SER A 33 -3.96 -12.12 -15.63
C SER A 33 -2.61 -11.41 -15.52
N LEU A 34 -1.91 -11.23 -16.65
CA LEU A 34 -0.60 -10.58 -16.70
C LEU A 34 -0.66 -9.11 -16.29
N VAL A 35 -1.69 -8.38 -16.72
CA VAL A 35 -1.86 -6.96 -16.38
C VAL A 35 -2.14 -6.81 -14.89
N ILE A 36 -3.05 -7.62 -14.33
CA ILE A 36 -3.35 -7.60 -12.90
C ILE A 36 -2.08 -7.87 -12.09
N VAL A 37 -1.29 -8.88 -12.47
CA VAL A 37 -0.01 -9.19 -11.82
C VAL A 37 0.97 -8.02 -11.92
N ILE A 38 1.07 -7.34 -13.07
CA ILE A 38 1.93 -6.15 -13.23
C ILE A 38 1.47 -5.00 -12.31
N ILE A 39 0.17 -4.75 -12.22
CA ILE A 39 -0.38 -3.71 -11.32
C ILE A 39 -0.05 -4.06 -9.86
N LEU A 40 -0.31 -5.29 -9.43
CA LEU A 40 0.00 -5.75 -8.08
C LEU A 40 1.50 -5.67 -7.79
N PHE A 41 2.35 -6.04 -8.75
CA PHE A 41 3.80 -5.94 -8.62
C PHE A 41 4.27 -4.49 -8.49
N SER A 42 3.69 -3.56 -9.26
CA SER A 42 4.04 -2.14 -9.14
C SER A 42 3.67 -1.55 -7.77
N LEU A 43 2.56 -2.00 -7.16
CA LEU A 43 2.19 -1.64 -5.79
C LEU A 43 3.20 -2.15 -4.76
N ILE A 44 3.70 -3.38 -4.91
CA ILE A 44 4.75 -3.93 -4.06
C ILE A 44 6.01 -3.06 -4.13
N VAL A 45 6.45 -2.72 -5.35
CA VAL A 45 7.61 -1.86 -5.57
C VAL A 45 7.42 -0.49 -4.90
N VAL A 46 6.25 0.13 -5.08
CA VAL A 46 5.91 1.40 -4.41
C VAL A 46 5.93 1.26 -2.89
N GLY A 47 5.43 0.14 -2.35
CA GLY A 47 5.47 -0.15 -0.92
C GLY A 47 6.89 -0.22 -0.37
N PHE A 48 7.79 -0.95 -1.04
CA PHE A 48 9.20 -1.04 -0.66
C PHE A 48 9.92 0.31 -0.72
N ILE A 49 9.70 1.07 -1.80
CA ILE A 49 10.25 2.41 -1.96
C ILE A 49 9.77 3.32 -0.82
N SER A 50 8.47 3.28 -0.50
CA SER A 50 7.89 4.05 0.60
C SER A 50 8.57 3.73 1.93
N GLN A 51 8.76 2.45 2.27
CA GLN A 51 9.43 2.05 3.51
C GLN A 51 10.86 2.60 3.62
N PHE A 52 11.63 2.54 2.52
CA PHE A 52 12.99 3.07 2.48
C PHE A 52 13.04 4.59 2.71
N PHE A 53 12.09 5.34 2.12
CA PHE A 53 11.98 6.79 2.34
C PHE A 53 11.53 7.14 3.76
N VAL A 54 10.64 6.35 4.37
CA VAL A 54 10.15 6.55 5.74
C VAL A 54 11.28 6.43 6.76
N GLU A 55 12.19 5.50 6.54
CA GLU A 55 13.31 5.25 7.45
C GLU A 55 14.26 6.44 7.49
N LYS A 56 14.57 7.02 6.31
CA LYS A 56 15.43 8.20 6.15
C LYS A 56 14.81 9.51 6.64
N LYS A 57 13.47 9.62 6.71
CA LYS A 57 12.81 10.88 7.05
C LYS A 57 13.00 11.21 8.54
N SER A 58 13.29 12.46 8.89
CA SER A 58 13.33 12.92 10.29
C SER A 58 11.91 13.21 10.84
N ALA A 59 11.06 12.19 10.85
CA ALA A 59 9.69 12.28 11.36
C ALA A 59 9.55 11.63 12.76
N PRO A 60 8.57 12.06 13.57
CA PRO A 60 8.28 11.41 14.85
C PRO A 60 7.91 9.93 14.67
N ARG A 61 8.20 9.12 15.69
CA ARG A 61 8.09 7.65 15.66
C ARG A 61 6.70 7.18 15.21
N PHE A 62 5.63 7.76 15.78
CA PHE A 62 4.25 7.41 15.42
C PHE A 62 3.93 7.61 13.93
N TYR A 63 4.49 8.64 13.30
CA TYR A 63 4.26 8.92 11.88
C TYR A 63 5.03 7.92 11.00
N LYS A 64 6.25 7.57 11.42
CA LYS A 64 7.02 6.50 10.76
C LYS A 64 6.32 5.16 10.86
N ASP A 65 5.83 4.79 12.05
CA ASP A 65 5.14 3.53 12.27
C ASP A 65 3.85 3.46 11.44
N PHE A 66 3.11 4.57 11.33
CA PHE A 66 1.93 4.65 10.47
C PHE A 66 2.29 4.46 8.99
N LEU A 67 3.31 5.16 8.47
CA LEU A 67 3.73 5.00 7.09
C LEU A 67 4.33 3.61 6.80
N LYS A 68 5.01 2.99 7.78
CA LYS A 68 5.46 1.60 7.68
C LYS A 68 4.28 0.66 7.49
N ARG A 69 3.21 0.80 8.29
CA ARG A 69 1.97 0.02 8.14
C ARG A 69 1.29 0.23 6.79
N ILE A 70 1.29 1.46 6.26
CA ILE A 70 0.81 1.71 4.89
C ILE A 70 1.66 0.95 3.88
N GLY A 71 2.99 1.03 4.00
CA GLY A 71 3.92 0.28 3.15
C GLY A 71 3.70 -1.23 3.22
N ASP A 72 3.54 -1.77 4.43
CA ASP A 72 3.28 -3.20 4.66
C ASP A 72 1.99 -3.65 3.95
N VAL A 73 0.91 -2.87 4.05
CA VAL A 73 -0.36 -3.15 3.37
C VAL A 73 -0.21 -3.13 1.85
N LEU A 74 0.61 -2.22 1.31
CA LEU A 74 0.91 -2.13 -0.12
C LEU A 74 1.83 -3.26 -0.62
N ILE A 75 2.50 -3.97 0.28
CA ILE A 75 3.37 -5.12 -0.06
C ILE A 75 2.61 -6.43 0.13
N TYR A 76 2.16 -6.72 1.35
CA TYR A 76 1.65 -8.04 1.71
C TYR A 76 0.33 -8.38 1.04
N ILE A 77 -0.57 -7.41 0.88
CA ILE A 77 -1.89 -7.69 0.28
C ILE A 77 -1.76 -7.93 -1.22
N PRO A 78 -1.05 -7.10 -2.01
CA PRO A 78 -0.79 -7.43 -3.41
C PRO A 78 -0.01 -8.73 -3.60
N LEU A 79 0.91 -9.08 -2.69
CA LEU A 79 1.63 -10.34 -2.73
C LEU A 79 0.70 -11.54 -2.49
N LEU A 80 -0.25 -11.42 -1.55
CA LEU A 80 -1.30 -12.41 -1.32
C LEU A 80 -2.22 -12.55 -2.54
N LEU A 81 -2.61 -11.44 -3.17
CA LEU A 81 -3.41 -11.46 -4.40
C LEU A 81 -2.66 -12.13 -5.56
N ILE A 82 -1.36 -11.89 -5.72
CA ILE A 82 -0.53 -12.60 -6.71
C ILE A 82 -0.53 -14.10 -6.42
N PHE A 83 -0.41 -14.50 -5.15
CA PHE A 83 -0.44 -15.91 -4.75
C PHE A 83 -1.80 -16.57 -5.08
N LEU A 84 -2.91 -15.88 -4.85
CA LEU A 84 -4.25 -16.37 -5.21
C LEU A 84 -4.42 -16.51 -6.73
N VAL A 85 -3.98 -15.51 -7.49
CA VAL A 85 -4.00 -15.55 -8.96
C VAL A 85 -3.14 -16.70 -9.48
N GLY A 86 -1.94 -16.89 -8.93
CA GLY A 86 -1.04 -17.99 -9.27
C GLY A 86 -1.60 -19.38 -8.89
N GLY A 87 -2.19 -19.51 -7.70
CA GLY A 87 -2.82 -20.76 -7.25
C GLY A 87 -4.02 -21.17 -8.11
N ARG A 88 -4.81 -20.19 -8.57
CA ARG A 88 -5.88 -20.42 -9.55
C ARG A 88 -5.34 -20.85 -10.91
N TYR A 89 -4.24 -20.26 -11.37
CA TYR A 89 -3.59 -20.67 -12.62
C TYR A 89 -3.07 -22.11 -12.56
N LEU A 90 -2.51 -22.53 -11.41
CA LEU A 90 -2.02 -23.89 -11.19
C LEU A 90 -3.14 -24.93 -10.93
N GLY A 91 -4.40 -24.51 -10.86
CA GLY A 91 -5.53 -25.42 -10.66
C GLY A 91 -5.65 -26.01 -9.25
N ILE A 92 -5.11 -25.34 -8.23
CA ILE A 92 -5.21 -25.82 -6.83
C ILE A 92 -6.67 -25.71 -6.37
N GLU A 93 -7.32 -26.85 -6.13
CA GLU A 93 -8.78 -27.00 -5.92
C GLU A 93 -9.37 -26.12 -4.79
N GLY A 94 -8.56 -25.72 -3.80
CA GLY A 94 -8.97 -24.80 -2.74
C GLY A 94 -8.81 -23.31 -3.06
N LEU A 95 -7.90 -22.94 -3.95
CA LEU A 95 -7.54 -21.54 -4.26
C LEU A 95 -8.17 -21.05 -5.58
N SER A 96 -8.74 -21.94 -6.37
CA SER A 96 -9.34 -21.64 -7.66
C SER A 96 -10.68 -20.92 -7.58
N ARG A 97 -11.33 -20.90 -6.40
CA ARG A 97 -12.66 -20.29 -6.25
C ARG A 97 -12.60 -18.76 -6.38
N PRO A 98 -13.41 -18.15 -7.26
CA PRO A 98 -13.40 -16.70 -7.49
C PRO A 98 -13.73 -15.90 -6.22
N ILE A 99 -14.55 -16.48 -5.35
CA ILE A 99 -15.02 -15.83 -4.12
C ILE A 99 -13.88 -15.44 -3.16
N TYR A 100 -12.78 -16.20 -3.11
CA TYR A 100 -11.64 -15.85 -2.24
C TYR A 100 -10.92 -14.60 -2.74
N LEU A 101 -10.82 -14.46 -4.07
CA LEU A 101 -10.18 -13.31 -4.70
C LEU A 101 -11.03 -12.05 -4.50
N GLU A 102 -12.36 -12.16 -4.67
CA GLU A 102 -13.31 -11.07 -4.41
C GLU A 102 -13.29 -10.61 -2.95
N ILE A 103 -13.31 -11.55 -1.99
CA ILE A 103 -13.23 -11.23 -0.56
C ILE A 103 -11.90 -10.53 -0.25
N CYS A 104 -10.78 -11.00 -0.81
CA CYS A 104 -9.48 -10.37 -0.58
C CYS A 104 -9.43 -8.95 -1.14
N ILE A 105 -9.97 -8.71 -2.34
CA ILE A 105 -10.07 -7.36 -2.92
C ILE A 105 -10.97 -6.47 -2.06
N ALA A 106 -12.12 -6.98 -1.60
CA ALA A 106 -13.06 -6.21 -0.77
C ALA A 106 -12.42 -5.80 0.56
N VAL A 107 -11.80 -6.75 1.27
CA VAL A 107 -11.06 -6.49 2.52
C VAL A 107 -9.93 -5.48 2.29
N TRP A 108 -9.22 -5.60 1.17
CA TRP A 108 -8.15 -4.67 0.81
C TRP A 108 -8.65 -3.25 0.60
N LEU A 109 -9.75 -3.07 -0.15
CA LEU A 109 -10.36 -1.76 -0.39
C LEU A 109 -10.85 -1.12 0.91
N ILE A 110 -11.49 -1.89 1.79
CA ILE A 110 -11.91 -1.43 3.12
C ILE A 110 -10.70 -0.94 3.92
N TRP A 111 -9.58 -1.68 3.85
CA TRP A 111 -8.36 -1.30 4.56
C TRP A 111 -7.73 -0.02 4.00
N ILE A 112 -7.71 0.16 2.68
CA ILE A 112 -7.24 1.40 2.03
C ILE A 112 -8.09 2.59 2.49
N LEU A 113 -9.43 2.44 2.50
CA LEU A 113 -10.34 3.50 2.97
C LEU A 113 -10.07 3.85 4.44
N PHE A 114 -9.84 2.84 5.29
CA PHE A 114 -9.48 3.04 6.69
C PHE A 114 -8.15 3.80 6.84
N LEU A 115 -7.12 3.43 6.08
CA LEU A 115 -5.82 4.11 6.11
C LEU A 115 -5.94 5.58 5.65
N LEU A 116 -6.72 5.86 4.60
CA LEU A 116 -6.99 7.22 4.15
C LEU A 116 -7.72 8.04 5.22
N TYR A 117 -8.72 7.45 5.87
CA TYR A 117 -9.41 8.07 6.99
C TYR A 117 -8.45 8.39 8.14
N CYS A 118 -7.59 7.46 8.54
CA CYS A 118 -6.57 7.70 9.57
C CYS A 118 -5.63 8.84 9.18
N GLN A 119 -5.21 8.91 7.92
CA GLN A 119 -4.31 9.96 7.44
C GLN A 119 -4.94 11.34 7.49
N ILE A 120 -6.23 11.47 7.15
CA ILE A 120 -6.93 12.76 7.08
C ILE A 120 -7.43 13.20 8.47
N ALA A 121 -8.02 12.29 9.25
CA ALA A 121 -8.71 12.67 10.50
C ALA A 121 -7.82 12.55 11.75
N ILE A 122 -6.95 11.54 11.79
CA ILE A 122 -6.25 11.13 13.01
C ILE A 122 -4.83 11.70 13.05
N LEU A 123 -4.07 11.49 11.98
CA LEU A 123 -2.67 11.92 11.86
C LEU A 123 -2.44 13.41 12.16
N PRO A 124 -3.28 14.36 11.69
CA PRO A 124 -3.08 15.78 11.95
C PRO A 124 -3.25 16.13 13.44
N LYS A 125 -4.14 15.43 14.15
CA LYS A 125 -4.36 15.63 15.59
C LYS A 125 -3.12 15.24 16.40
N TYR A 126 -2.54 14.08 16.08
CA TYR A 126 -1.30 13.61 16.72
C TYR A 126 -0.11 14.50 16.36
N TRP A 127 -0.03 14.98 15.11
CA TRP A 127 1.01 15.90 14.69
C TRP A 127 0.97 17.23 15.45
N ARG A 128 -0.23 17.80 15.63
CA ARG A 128 -0.42 19.02 16.43
C ARG A 128 -0.02 18.81 17.89
N LYS A 129 -0.40 17.68 18.49
CA LYS A 129 -0.03 17.35 19.88
C LYS A 129 1.48 17.20 20.05
N TYR A 130 2.13 16.51 19.11
CA TYR A 130 3.59 16.36 19.10
C TYR A 130 4.32 17.72 19.01
N ASN A 131 3.86 18.62 18.13
CA ASN A 131 4.48 19.93 18.00
C ASN A 131 4.33 20.80 19.25
N LYS A 132 3.18 20.73 19.95
CA LYS A 132 2.97 21.44 21.22
C LYS A 132 3.96 20.97 22.30
N VAL A 133 4.07 19.66 22.50
CA VAL A 133 5.01 19.08 23.49
C VAL A 133 6.46 19.47 23.15
N LYS A 134 6.84 19.40 21.87
CA LYS A 134 8.20 19.78 21.43
C LYS A 134 8.49 21.27 21.64
N GLN A 135 7.48 22.14 21.57
CA GLN A 135 7.64 23.55 21.89
C GLN A 135 7.82 23.76 23.40
N GLU A 136 6.98 23.13 24.23
CA GLU A 136 7.10 23.18 25.69
C GLU A 136 8.46 22.70 26.20
N GLU A 137 8.98 21.59 25.67
CA GLU A 137 10.32 21.09 25.98
C GLU A 137 11.43 22.09 25.62
N LYS A 138 11.30 22.81 24.49
CA LYS A 138 12.25 23.87 24.13
C LYS A 138 12.21 24.99 25.17
N TYR A 139 11.02 25.48 25.53
CA TYR A 139 10.86 26.56 26.51
C TYR A 139 11.44 26.19 27.88
N LEU A 140 11.21 24.96 28.35
CA LEU A 140 11.79 24.45 29.61
C LEU A 140 13.32 24.40 29.58
N LYS A 141 13.91 23.94 28.46
CA LYS A 141 15.39 23.95 28.29
C LYS A 141 15.96 25.36 28.30
N TYR A 142 15.31 26.31 27.62
CA TYR A 142 15.74 27.72 27.63
C TYR A 142 15.63 28.36 29.03
N ALA A 143 14.57 28.06 29.78
CA ALA A 143 14.40 28.55 31.15
C ALA A 143 15.49 28.01 32.10
N LYS A 144 15.80 26.71 32.02
CA LYS A 144 16.86 26.07 32.82
C LYS A 144 18.25 26.66 32.53
N ASN A 145 18.58 26.90 31.27
CA ASN A 145 19.86 27.50 30.87
C ASN A 145 19.99 28.98 31.29
N LYS A 146 18.89 29.73 31.38
CA LYS A 146 18.90 31.10 31.93
C LYS A 146 19.09 31.12 33.44
N GLY A 147 18.54 30.14 34.16
CA GLY A 147 18.75 29.99 35.61
C GLY A 147 20.20 29.67 35.97
N GLN A 148 20.86 28.80 35.21
CA GLN A 148 22.27 28.44 35.44
C GLN A 148 23.28 29.54 35.09
N ARG A 149 22.91 30.55 34.29
CA ARG A 149 23.77 31.71 33.99
C ARG A 149 23.69 32.82 35.05
N LYS A 150 22.77 32.71 36.02
CA LYS A 150 22.57 33.69 37.10
C LYS A 150 23.21 33.27 38.44
N ASN A 151 23.77 32.07 38.52
CA ASN A 151 24.63 31.62 39.61
C ASN A 151 26.08 31.62 39.13
#